data_AF-A0A853IGG1-F1
#
_entry.id   AF-A0A853IGG1-F1
#
_cell.length_a   1.000
_cell.length_b   1.000
_cell.length_c   1.000
_cell.angle_alpha   90.00
_cell.angle_beta   90.00
_cell.angle_gamma   90.00
#
_symmetry.space_group_name_H-M   'P 1'
#
loop_
_entity.id
_entity.type
_entity.pdbx_description
1 polymer ?
#
loop_
_entity_poly.entity_id
_entity_poly.type
_entity_poly.pdbx_seq_one_letter_code
_entity_poly.pdbx_strand_id
1 'polypeptide(L)'
;MNKFTLTVLYAIGAFTMTANAESNLQQQPLFNCTTGLKSCLEKMYTEVFHNPQQINHFFAKDYTQYADGEILNLTEFKKHVEIVRNKVSDINFEVTEAAKSEDTISDRHLVNLELHSGEKAVIEIIQISKLKNGKIHELHELSRVISGDKALKALASQKHND
;
A
#
# COMPACT_ATOMS: atom_id res chain seq x y z
N MET A 1 12.90 23.11 47.06
CA MET A 1 13.30 22.63 45.72
C MET A 1 14.00 21.29 45.87
N ASN A 2 13.27 20.20 45.62
CA ASN A 2 13.71 18.85 45.91
C ASN A 2 14.24 18.20 44.63
N LYS A 3 15.47 17.68 44.68
CA LYS A 3 16.24 17.13 43.53
C LYS A 3 15.67 15.82 42.94
N PHE A 4 14.51 15.37 43.40
CA PHE A 4 13.92 14.09 43.02
C PHE A 4 12.91 14.15 41.87
N THR A 5 12.54 15.34 41.39
CA THR A 5 11.53 15.48 40.32
C THR A 5 12.14 15.69 38.93
N LEU A 6 13.48 15.76 38.81
CA LEU A 6 14.16 16.04 37.53
C LEU A 6 14.76 14.79 36.85
N THR A 7 14.64 13.60 37.45
CA THR A 7 15.24 12.37 36.90
C THR A 7 14.26 11.56 36.04
N VAL A 8 12.96 11.82 36.11
CA VAL A 8 11.94 11.04 35.38
C VAL A 8 11.70 11.55 33.94
N LEU A 9 12.07 12.79 33.61
CA LEU A 9 11.99 13.28 32.22
C LEU A 9 13.10 12.75 31.30
N TYR A 10 14.23 12.29 31.85
CA TYR A 10 15.34 11.76 31.05
C TYR A 10 15.10 10.30 30.58
N ALA A 11 14.16 9.58 31.19
CA ALA A 11 13.84 8.20 30.80
C ALA A 11 12.85 8.10 29.63
N ILE A 12 12.07 9.15 29.34
CA ILE A 12 11.14 9.17 28.19
C ILE A 12 11.86 9.65 26.91
N GLY A 13 12.92 10.44 27.03
CA GLY A 13 13.73 10.91 25.90
C GLY A 13 14.71 9.87 25.32
N ALA A 14 14.99 8.78 26.02
CA ALA A 14 15.92 7.74 25.55
C ALA A 14 15.25 6.59 24.80
N PHE A 15 13.92 6.41 24.92
CA PHE A 15 13.17 5.41 24.14
C PHE A 15 12.68 5.92 22.79
N THR A 16 12.70 7.24 22.54
CA THR A 16 12.28 7.80 21.25
C THR A 16 13.40 7.85 20.21
N MET A 17 14.66 7.61 20.60
CA MET A 17 15.82 7.69 19.67
C MET A 17 16.24 6.35 19.06
N THR A 18 15.50 5.25 19.27
CA THR A 18 15.73 3.98 18.57
C THR A 18 14.59 3.57 17.63
N ALA A 19 13.52 4.36 17.51
CA ALA A 19 12.50 4.15 16.47
C ALA A 19 12.97 4.55 15.06
N ASN A 20 14.09 5.29 14.97
CA ASN A 20 14.79 5.62 13.72
C ASN A 20 15.99 4.70 13.46
N ALA A 21 16.12 3.60 14.20
CA ALA A 21 16.96 2.51 13.72
C ALA A 21 16.21 1.90 12.54
N GLU A 22 16.52 2.39 11.34
CA GLU A 22 16.31 1.68 10.09
C GLU A 22 16.68 0.23 10.37
N SER A 23 15.65 -0.62 10.47
CA SER A 23 15.85 -2.03 10.68
C SER A 23 16.77 -2.50 9.58
N ASN A 24 17.81 -3.20 9.97
CA ASN A 24 18.82 -3.71 9.07
C ASN A 24 18.12 -4.69 8.10
N LEU A 25 17.67 -4.16 6.95
CA LEU A 25 16.87 -4.83 5.93
C LEU A 25 17.75 -5.78 5.11
N GLN A 26 18.29 -6.80 5.77
CA GLN A 26 18.94 -7.91 5.09
C GLN A 26 17.90 -8.92 4.57
N GLN A 27 17.42 -8.60 3.35
CA GLN A 27 17.26 -9.50 2.19
C GLN A 27 16.29 -10.71 2.27
N GLN A 28 15.04 -10.44 1.92
CA GLN A 28 14.46 -11.06 0.71
C GLN A 28 13.89 -9.92 -0.15
N PRO A 29 14.45 -9.61 -1.33
CA PRO A 29 14.08 -8.41 -2.04
C PRO A 29 12.83 -8.70 -2.88
N LEU A 30 11.66 -8.44 -2.30
CA LEU A 30 10.49 -8.09 -3.11
C LEU A 30 10.74 -6.77 -3.86
N PHE A 31 11.65 -5.96 -3.31
CA PHE A 31 12.13 -4.73 -3.90
C PHE A 31 13.62 -4.57 -3.56
N ASN A 32 14.47 -4.48 -4.58
CA ASN A 32 15.83 -3.95 -4.40
C ASN A 32 15.72 -2.43 -4.18
N CYS A 33 15.25 -2.03 -2.99
CA CYS A 33 14.93 -0.65 -2.65
C CYS A 33 16.20 0.13 -2.36
N THR A 34 16.67 0.91 -3.33
CA THR A 34 17.81 1.81 -3.15
C THR A 34 17.40 3.23 -2.72
N THR A 35 16.12 3.59 -2.87
CA THR A 35 15.61 4.98 -2.69
C THR A 35 14.57 5.13 -1.58
N GLY A 36 14.43 4.13 -0.69
CA GLY A 36 13.47 4.13 0.42
C GLY A 36 12.14 3.42 0.11
N LEU A 37 11.46 2.93 1.17
CA LEU A 37 10.28 2.06 1.04
C LEU A 37 9.10 2.74 0.32
N LYS A 38 8.82 4.01 0.62
CA LYS A 38 7.72 4.77 -0.01
C LYS A 38 7.85 4.81 -1.52
N SER A 39 9.00 5.26 -2.02
CA SER A 39 9.26 5.34 -3.46
C SER A 39 9.28 3.97 -4.15
N CYS A 40 9.67 2.90 -3.43
CA CYS A 40 9.53 1.55 -3.96
C CYS A 40 8.08 1.13 -4.15
N LEU A 41 7.23 1.43 -3.17
CA LEU A 41 5.82 1.09 -3.22
C LEU A 41 5.11 1.91 -4.31
N GLU A 42 5.39 3.22 -4.41
CA GLU A 42 4.91 4.07 -5.51
C GLU A 42 5.26 3.46 -6.86
N LYS A 43 6.53 3.10 -7.05
CA LYS A 43 7.00 2.45 -8.28
C LYS A 43 6.29 1.13 -8.53
N MET A 44 6.10 0.30 -7.49
CA MET A 44 5.35 -0.95 -7.62
C MET A 44 3.92 -0.71 -8.08
N TYR A 45 3.17 0.17 -7.41
CA TYR A 45 1.77 0.45 -7.78
C TYR A 45 1.69 0.98 -9.21
N THR A 46 2.58 1.90 -9.59
CA THR A 46 2.68 2.40 -10.96
C THR A 46 2.98 1.27 -11.96
N GLU A 47 3.92 0.37 -11.67
CA GLU A 47 4.28 -0.75 -12.55
C GLU A 47 3.14 -1.78 -12.66
N VAL A 48 2.52 -2.14 -11.55
CA VAL A 48 1.37 -3.06 -11.50
C VAL A 48 0.20 -2.51 -12.31
N PHE A 49 -0.07 -1.21 -12.17
CA PHE A 49 -1.15 -0.55 -12.89
C PHE A 49 -0.86 -0.42 -14.38
N HIS A 50 0.33 0.05 -14.78
CA HIS A 50 0.63 0.31 -16.19
C HIS A 50 1.04 -0.94 -16.97
N ASN A 51 1.54 -1.97 -16.30
CA ASN A 51 1.97 -3.22 -16.90
C ASN A 51 1.48 -4.44 -16.10
N PRO A 52 0.19 -4.81 -16.20
CA PRO A 52 -0.38 -5.93 -15.44
C PRO A 52 0.29 -7.29 -15.68
N GLN A 53 1.08 -7.45 -16.75
CA GLN A 53 1.91 -8.63 -16.96
C GLN A 53 2.98 -8.80 -15.85
N GLN A 54 3.38 -7.71 -15.22
CA GLN A 54 4.33 -7.67 -14.10
C GLN A 54 3.71 -8.03 -12.75
N ILE A 55 2.39 -8.21 -12.66
CA ILE A 55 1.74 -8.60 -11.39
C ILE A 55 2.36 -9.88 -10.82
N ASN A 56 2.70 -10.86 -11.66
CA ASN A 56 3.33 -12.11 -11.20
C ASN A 56 4.75 -11.91 -10.62
N HIS A 57 5.39 -10.76 -10.86
CA HIS A 57 6.69 -10.43 -10.27
C HIS A 57 6.54 -10.11 -8.78
N PHE A 58 5.51 -9.33 -8.43
CA PHE A 58 5.28 -8.83 -7.07
C PHE A 58 4.37 -9.74 -6.23
N PHE A 59 3.41 -10.42 -6.86
CA PHE A 59 2.38 -11.19 -6.17
C PHE A 59 2.60 -12.71 -6.30
N ALA A 60 2.34 -13.43 -5.21
CA ALA A 60 2.45 -14.88 -5.16
C ALA A 60 1.30 -15.57 -5.92
N LYS A 61 1.50 -16.82 -6.33
CA LYS A 61 0.46 -17.57 -7.07
C LYS A 61 -0.77 -17.87 -6.21
N ASP A 62 -0.58 -18.02 -4.91
CA ASP A 62 -1.59 -18.23 -3.87
C ASP A 62 -2.09 -16.91 -3.25
N TYR A 63 -1.97 -15.79 -3.99
CA TYR A 63 -2.37 -14.47 -3.51
C TYR A 63 -3.87 -14.36 -3.16
N THR A 64 -4.15 -13.75 -2.03
CA THR A 64 -5.50 -13.37 -1.56
C THR A 64 -5.54 -11.91 -1.11
N GLN A 65 -6.56 -11.18 -1.54
CA GLN A 65 -6.84 -9.80 -1.13
C GLN A 65 -8.14 -9.75 -0.34
N TYR A 66 -8.14 -8.97 0.74
CA TYR A 66 -9.29 -8.59 1.53
C TYR A 66 -9.48 -7.08 1.41
N ALA A 67 -10.43 -6.66 0.59
CA ALA A 67 -10.63 -5.27 0.20
C ALA A 67 -12.03 -4.78 0.58
N ASP A 68 -12.14 -3.97 1.63
CA ASP A 68 -13.44 -3.44 2.08
C ASP A 68 -14.56 -4.49 2.25
N GLY A 69 -14.19 -5.71 2.67
CA GLY A 69 -15.10 -6.84 2.84
C GLY A 69 -15.21 -7.77 1.63
N GLU A 70 -14.67 -7.40 0.47
CA GLU A 70 -14.55 -8.28 -0.70
C GLU A 70 -13.29 -9.15 -0.62
N ILE A 71 -13.35 -10.35 -1.22
CA ILE A 71 -12.22 -11.28 -1.30
C ILE A 71 -11.90 -11.58 -2.76
N LEU A 72 -10.65 -11.30 -3.15
CA LEU A 72 -10.13 -11.52 -4.50
C LEU A 72 -8.93 -12.47 -4.47
N ASN A 73 -8.93 -13.47 -5.35
CA ASN A 73 -7.72 -14.23 -5.66
C ASN A 73 -6.88 -13.50 -6.74
N LEU A 74 -5.69 -14.03 -7.08
CA LEU A 74 -4.80 -13.42 -8.07
C LEU A 74 -5.45 -13.15 -9.45
N THR A 75 -6.31 -14.06 -9.93
CA THR A 75 -6.99 -13.88 -11.22
C THR A 75 -8.00 -12.76 -11.14
N GLU A 76 -8.78 -12.70 -10.06
CA GLU A 76 -9.77 -11.65 -9.81
C GLU A 76 -9.09 -10.29 -9.62
N PHE A 77 -7.96 -10.23 -8.91
CA PHE A 77 -7.16 -9.02 -8.75
C PHE A 77 -6.64 -8.48 -10.10
N LYS A 78 -6.10 -9.35 -10.96
CA LYS A 78 -5.67 -8.95 -12.31
C LYS A 78 -6.81 -8.37 -13.13
N LYS A 79 -7.98 -9.03 -13.09
CA LYS A 79 -9.20 -8.54 -13.77
C LYS A 79 -9.63 -7.19 -13.22
N HIS A 80 -9.58 -7.01 -11.89
CA HIS A 80 -9.86 -5.75 -11.23
C HIS A 80 -8.95 -4.63 -11.72
N VAL A 81 -7.62 -4.84 -11.73
CA VAL A 81 -6.66 -3.86 -12.25
C VAL A 81 -7.01 -3.46 -13.69
N GLU A 82 -7.27 -4.42 -14.59
CA GLU A 82 -7.64 -4.11 -15.98
C GLU A 82 -8.96 -3.33 -16.09
N ILE A 83 -9.96 -3.61 -15.24
CA ILE A 83 -11.23 -2.88 -15.24
C ILE A 83 -11.03 -1.44 -14.78
N VAL A 84 -10.20 -1.20 -13.75
CA VAL A 84 -9.88 0.16 -13.31
C VAL A 84 -9.13 0.91 -14.41
N ARG A 85 -8.14 0.27 -15.06
CA ARG A 85 -7.40 0.86 -16.19
C ARG A 85 -8.30 1.31 -17.33
N ASN A 86 -9.35 0.56 -17.65
CA ASN A 86 -10.29 0.92 -18.72
C ASN A 86 -11.25 2.06 -18.35
N LYS A 87 -11.29 2.48 -17.08
CA LYS A 87 -12.17 3.57 -16.61
C LYS A 87 -11.44 4.89 -16.43
N VAL A 88 -10.14 4.84 -16.14
CA VAL A 88 -9.33 6.02 -15.82
C VAL A 88 -8.53 6.48 -17.04
N SER A 89 -8.49 7.80 -17.27
CA SER A 89 -7.61 8.43 -18.23
C SER A 89 -6.22 8.70 -17.66
N ASP A 90 -6.14 8.97 -16.35
CA ASP A 90 -4.90 9.22 -15.63
C ASP A 90 -4.99 8.70 -14.19
N ILE A 91 -3.86 8.26 -13.64
CA ILE A 91 -3.75 7.80 -12.26
C ILE A 91 -2.33 8.01 -11.71
N ASN A 92 -2.24 8.46 -10.47
CA ASN A 92 -1.00 8.63 -9.74
C ASN A 92 -1.11 8.07 -8.32
N PHE A 93 -0.05 7.40 -7.86
CA PHE A 93 0.05 6.82 -6.54
C PHE A 93 1.08 7.60 -5.72
N GLU A 94 0.68 8.07 -4.53
CA GLU A 94 1.55 8.77 -3.60
C GLU A 94 1.56 8.04 -2.25
N VAL A 95 2.71 7.51 -1.85
CA VAL A 95 2.83 6.76 -0.60
C VAL A 95 3.23 7.70 0.53
N THR A 96 2.24 8.06 1.34
CA THR A 96 2.39 9.05 2.43
C THR A 96 3.06 8.46 3.67
N GLU A 97 2.79 7.20 3.98
CA GLU A 97 3.35 6.48 5.14
C GLU A 97 3.68 5.05 4.72
N ALA A 98 4.79 4.51 5.21
CA ALA A 98 5.16 3.13 4.95
C ALA A 98 6.06 2.59 6.07
N ALA A 99 5.87 1.33 6.42
CA ALA A 99 6.70 0.60 7.36
C ALA A 99 6.87 -0.85 6.88
N LYS A 100 8.02 -1.45 7.20
CA LYS A 100 8.28 -2.87 6.99
C LYS A 100 8.80 -3.49 8.28
N SER A 101 8.16 -4.57 8.70
CA SER A 101 8.59 -5.40 9.82
C SER A 101 8.55 -6.85 9.38
N GLU A 102 9.71 -7.51 9.39
CA GLU A 102 9.85 -8.90 8.92
C GLU A 102 9.24 -9.07 7.50
N ASP A 103 8.26 -9.96 7.38
CA ASP A 103 7.49 -10.28 6.19
C ASP A 103 6.16 -9.51 6.11
N THR A 104 6.04 -8.37 6.79
CA THR A 104 4.87 -7.49 6.70
C THR A 104 5.28 -6.11 6.21
N ILE A 105 4.58 -5.62 5.21
CA ILE A 105 4.60 -4.22 4.77
C ILE A 105 3.26 -3.59 5.15
N SER A 106 3.30 -2.37 5.65
CA SER A 106 2.10 -1.57 5.87
C SER A 106 2.32 -0.19 5.29
N ASP A 107 1.33 0.32 4.58
CA ASP A 107 1.41 1.64 3.98
C ASP A 107 0.06 2.35 3.94
N ARG A 108 0.15 3.66 3.86
CA ARG A 108 -0.94 4.56 3.54
C ARG A 108 -0.58 5.31 2.28
N HIS A 109 -1.41 5.22 1.25
CA HIS A 109 -1.19 5.91 -0.01
C HIS A 109 -2.45 6.58 -0.55
N LEU A 110 -2.24 7.60 -1.36
CA LEU A 110 -3.28 8.33 -2.08
C LEU A 110 -3.25 7.93 -3.54
N VAL A 111 -4.41 7.55 -4.05
CA VAL A 111 -4.68 7.27 -5.46
C VAL A 111 -5.40 8.49 -6.02
N ASN A 112 -4.68 9.31 -6.78
CA ASN A 112 -5.24 10.44 -7.50
C ASN A 112 -5.61 9.96 -8.90
N LEU A 113 -6.86 10.08 -9.30
CA LEU A 113 -7.32 9.57 -10.58
C LEU A 113 -8.20 10.58 -11.33
N GLU A 114 -8.18 10.47 -12.65
CA GLU A 114 -9.11 11.10 -13.57
C GLU A 114 -9.79 10.01 -14.39
N LEU A 115 -11.12 10.08 -14.51
CA LEU A 115 -11.91 9.20 -15.36
C LEU A 115 -11.86 9.67 -16.81
N HIS A 116 -12.15 8.78 -17.76
CA HIS A 116 -12.36 9.19 -19.16
C HIS A 116 -13.49 10.21 -19.35
N SER A 117 -14.42 10.32 -18.39
CA SER A 117 -15.45 11.36 -18.34
C SER A 117 -14.92 12.75 -17.94
N GLY A 118 -13.67 12.84 -17.47
CA GLY A 118 -13.06 14.05 -16.90
C GLY A 118 -13.30 14.24 -15.40
N GLU A 119 -14.09 13.38 -14.76
CA GLU A 119 -14.29 13.38 -13.31
C GLU A 119 -12.99 13.02 -12.59
N LYS A 120 -12.68 13.75 -11.50
CA LYS A 120 -11.47 13.54 -10.70
C LYS A 120 -11.80 13.06 -9.30
N ALA A 121 -10.97 12.18 -8.76
CA ALA A 121 -11.10 11.70 -7.40
C ALA A 121 -9.75 11.48 -6.73
N VAL A 122 -9.77 11.49 -5.40
CA VAL A 122 -8.66 11.07 -4.56
C VAL A 122 -9.19 10.00 -3.61
N ILE A 123 -8.60 8.81 -3.68
CA ILE A 123 -8.91 7.68 -2.82
C ILE A 123 -7.71 7.43 -1.92
N GLU A 124 -7.92 7.45 -0.62
CA GLU A 124 -6.95 6.99 0.36
C GLU A 124 -7.09 5.48 0.53
N ILE A 125 -5.96 4.79 0.52
CA ILE A 125 -5.85 3.37 0.82
C ILE A 125 -4.93 3.21 2.01
N ILE A 126 -5.34 2.39 2.96
CA ILE A 126 -4.50 1.90 4.06
C ILE A 126 -4.45 0.39 3.92
N GLN A 127 -3.24 -0.17 3.82
CA GLN A 127 -3.08 -1.60 3.60
C GLN A 127 -2.01 -2.24 4.47
N ILE A 128 -2.15 -3.56 4.65
CA ILE A 128 -1.17 -4.45 5.25
C ILE A 128 -0.96 -5.61 4.29
N SER A 129 0.26 -5.71 3.76
CA SER A 129 0.71 -6.76 2.85
C SER A 129 1.60 -7.77 3.58
N LYS A 130 1.30 -9.07 3.44
CA LYS A 130 2.11 -10.18 3.94
C LYS A 130 2.93 -10.80 2.83
N LEU A 131 4.20 -11.04 3.14
CA LEU A 131 5.20 -11.53 2.22
C LEU A 131 5.47 -13.01 2.46
N LYS A 132 5.69 -13.74 1.36
CA LYS A 132 6.13 -15.13 1.36
C LYS A 132 7.09 -15.32 0.20
N ASN A 133 8.33 -15.75 0.50
CA ASN A 133 9.40 -15.88 -0.48
C ASN A 133 9.64 -14.60 -1.29
N GLY A 134 9.61 -13.45 -0.61
CA GLY A 134 9.72 -12.14 -1.26
C GLY A 134 8.64 -11.89 -2.31
N LYS A 135 7.39 -12.35 -2.10
CA LYS A 135 6.19 -11.96 -2.87
C LYS A 135 4.99 -11.68 -1.97
N ILE A 136 4.10 -10.79 -2.37
CA ILE A 136 2.87 -10.48 -1.64
C ILE A 136 1.92 -11.65 -1.84
N HIS A 137 1.58 -12.36 -0.76
CA HIS A 137 0.64 -13.49 -0.82
C HIS A 137 -0.70 -13.16 -0.13
N GLU A 138 -0.73 -12.14 0.72
CA GLU A 138 -1.96 -11.70 1.37
C GLU A 138 -1.95 -10.18 1.51
N LEU A 139 -3.08 -9.54 1.27
CA LEU A 139 -3.25 -8.09 1.39
C LEU A 139 -4.58 -7.80 2.08
N HIS A 140 -4.55 -6.97 3.11
CA HIS A 140 -5.74 -6.41 3.75
C HIS A 140 -5.77 -4.92 3.51
N GLU A 141 -6.85 -4.39 2.96
CA GLU A 141 -6.99 -2.96 2.69
C GLU A 141 -8.35 -2.38 3.08
N LEU A 142 -8.31 -1.09 3.38
CA LEU A 142 -9.46 -0.23 3.54
C LEU A 142 -9.30 0.97 2.62
N SER A 143 -10.40 1.32 1.93
CA SER A 143 -10.43 2.50 1.05
C SER A 143 -11.37 3.59 1.57
N ARG A 144 -10.98 4.84 1.34
CA ARG A 144 -11.81 6.02 1.63
C ARG A 144 -11.67 7.06 0.53
N VAL A 145 -12.79 7.48 -0.05
CA VAL A 145 -12.81 8.63 -0.96
C VAL A 145 -12.60 9.91 -0.15
N ILE A 146 -11.52 10.63 -0.45
CA ILE A 146 -11.14 11.91 0.17
C ILE A 146 -11.77 13.07 -0.59
N SER A 147 -11.83 12.97 -1.93
CA SER A 147 -12.51 13.92 -2.80
C SER A 147 -13.05 13.23 -4.05
N GLY A 148 -14.13 13.78 -4.62
CA GLY A 148 -14.86 13.19 -5.76
C GLY A 148 -16.15 12.51 -5.33
N ASP A 149 -16.81 11.81 -6.25
CA ASP A 149 -18.02 11.04 -5.96
C ASP A 149 -17.69 9.84 -5.05
N LYS A 150 -18.46 9.68 -3.96
CA LYS A 150 -18.33 8.55 -3.04
C LYS A 150 -18.56 7.20 -3.72
N ALA A 151 -19.33 7.15 -4.80
CA ALA A 151 -19.54 5.94 -5.60
C ALA A 151 -18.22 5.41 -6.18
N LEU A 152 -17.21 6.28 -6.38
CA LEU A 152 -15.89 5.90 -6.89
C LEU A 152 -15.08 5.08 -5.89
N LYS A 153 -15.52 4.94 -4.63
CA LYS A 153 -14.99 3.94 -3.69
C LYS A 153 -14.99 2.53 -4.30
N ALA A 154 -15.98 2.21 -5.15
CA ALA A 154 -16.06 0.91 -5.81
C ALA A 154 -14.84 0.62 -6.72
N LEU A 155 -14.13 1.65 -7.20
CA LEU A 155 -12.90 1.44 -7.98
C LEU A 155 -11.77 0.84 -7.17
N ALA A 156 -11.79 0.95 -5.84
CA ALA A 156 -10.74 0.39 -4.99
C ALA A 156 -10.98 -1.09 -4.67
N SER A 157 -12.23 -1.50 -4.46
CA SER A 157 -12.51 -2.78 -3.80
C SER A 157 -13.49 -3.69 -4.53
N GLN A 158 -14.14 -3.22 -5.59
CA GLN A 158 -15.22 -3.98 -6.21
C GLN A 158 -14.71 -5.29 -6.81
N LYS A 159 -15.29 -6.41 -6.35
CA LYS A 159 -15.19 -7.69 -7.02
C LYS A 159 -15.98 -7.67 -8.32
N HIS A 160 -15.36 -8.10 -9.41
CA HIS A 160 -15.97 -8.12 -10.74
C HIS A 160 -16.37 -9.54 -11.12
N ASN A 161 -17.66 -9.85 -10.95
CA ASN A 161 -18.24 -11.10 -11.43
C ASN A 161 -18.17 -11.16 -12.97
N ASP A 162 -18.05 -12.38 -13.50
CA ASP A 162 -18.13 -12.66 -14.94
C ASP A 162 -19.57 -12.49 -15.46
#